data_AF-A0A9E5R5A8-F1
#
_entry.id   AF-A0A9E5R5A8-F1
#
_cell.length_a   1.000
_cell.length_b   1.000
_cell.length_c   1.000
_cell.angle_alpha   90.00
_cell.angle_beta   90.00
_cell.angle_gamma   90.00
#
_symmetry.space_group_name_H-M   'P 1'
#
loop_
_entity.id
_entity.type
_entity.pdbx_description
1 polymer ?
#
loop_
_entity_poly.entity_id
_entity_poly.type
_entity_poly.pdbx_seq_one_letter_code
_entity_poly.pdbx_strand_id
1 'polypeptide(L)'
;MEVERIIGRGSDNVAEEIPFTPRAKQLLELSKKEADELGHNYVGTEHLLLGLIREGDGVGVKVLKKLGVDLQRLRNLVLRTISS
;
A
#
# COMPACT_ATOMS: atom_id res chain seq x y z
N MET A 1 5.45 10.80 13.37
CA MET A 1 5.61 9.61 12.49
C MET A 1 6.21 10.04 11.14
N GLU A 2 6.83 9.15 10.35
CA GLU A 2 7.40 9.53 9.03
C GLU A 2 6.32 10.08 8.07
N VAL A 3 5.10 9.56 8.17
CA VAL A 3 3.95 10.04 7.38
C VAL A 3 3.62 11.50 7.70
N GLU A 4 3.59 11.88 8.97
CA GLU A 4 3.35 13.28 9.40
C GLU A 4 4.46 14.21 8.92
N ARG A 5 5.71 13.73 8.80
CA ARG A 5 6.81 14.51 8.22
C ARG A 5 6.62 14.77 6.72
N ILE A 6 5.89 13.91 6.01
CA ILE A 6 5.70 14.00 4.56
C ILE A 6 4.42 14.77 4.20
N ILE A 7 3.31 14.53 4.91
CA ILE A 7 1.99 15.10 4.60
C ILE A 7 1.59 16.22 5.57
N GLY A 8 2.24 16.33 6.73
CA GLY A 8 1.79 17.19 7.81
C GLY A 8 0.66 16.55 8.63
N ARG A 9 0.21 17.27 9.66
CA ARG A 9 -0.92 16.87 10.51
C ARG A 9 -2.20 17.53 9.97
N GLY A 10 -3.28 16.75 9.86
CA GLY A 10 -4.60 17.26 9.47
C GLY A 10 -5.22 18.16 10.53
N SER A 11 -6.27 18.89 10.17
CA SER A 11 -7.02 19.76 11.09
C SER A 11 -7.75 18.95 12.17
N ASP A 12 -7.93 19.54 13.35
CA ASP A 12 -8.65 18.91 14.47
C ASP A 12 -10.13 18.65 14.16
N ASN A 13 -10.70 19.35 13.17
CA ASN A 13 -12.03 19.08 12.63
C ASN A 13 -11.92 17.99 11.55
N VAL A 14 -12.10 16.74 11.96
CA VAL A 14 -12.17 15.60 11.07
C VAL A 14 -13.60 15.50 10.52
N ALA A 15 -13.75 15.47 9.20
CA ALA A 15 -15.04 15.20 8.57
C ALA A 15 -15.57 13.83 9.01
N GLU A 16 -16.90 13.69 9.13
CA GLU A 16 -17.56 12.44 9.54
C GLU A 16 -17.18 11.26 8.62
N GLU A 17 -16.88 11.55 7.35
CA GLU A 17 -16.35 10.58 6.39
C GLU A 17 -15.08 11.13 5.72
N ILE A 18 -13.98 10.36 5.76
CA ILE A 18 -12.73 10.69 5.08
C ILE A 18 -12.69 9.91 3.76
N PRO A 19 -12.83 10.57 2.60
CA PRO A 19 -12.79 9.88 1.33
C PRO A 19 -11.39 9.37 1.02
N PHE A 20 -11.32 8.23 0.32
CA PHE A 20 -10.06 7.78 -0.26
C PHE A 20 -9.55 8.76 -1.31
N THR A 21 -8.25 9.04 -1.26
CA THR A 21 -7.58 9.77 -2.35
C THR A 21 -7.64 8.96 -3.65
N PRO A 22 -7.58 9.59 -4.84
CA PRO A 22 -7.54 8.87 -6.11
C PRO A 22 -6.44 7.80 -6.17
N ARG A 23 -5.29 8.10 -5.55
CA ARG A 23 -4.15 7.17 -5.43
C ARG A 23 -4.45 5.98 -4.51
N ALA A 24 -5.13 6.21 -3.38
CA ALA A 24 -5.58 5.12 -2.52
C ALA A 24 -6.60 4.21 -3.22
N LYS A 25 -7.51 4.78 -4.02
CA LYS A 25 -8.42 3.98 -4.86
C LYS A 25 -7.65 3.13 -5.87
N GLN A 26 -6.67 3.71 -6.57
CA GLN A 26 -5.81 2.98 -7.50
C GLN A 26 -5.06 1.82 -6.81
N LEU A 27 -4.54 2.04 -5.60
CA LEU A 27 -3.90 1.00 -4.81
C LEU A 27 -4.86 -0.18 -4.53
N LEU A 28 -6.11 0.10 -4.16
CA LEU A 28 -7.11 -0.94 -3.91
C LEU A 28 -7.40 -1.77 -5.17
N GLU A 29 -7.54 -1.11 -6.33
CA GLU A 29 -7.70 -1.80 -7.62
C GLU A 29 -6.50 -2.69 -7.96
N LEU A 30 -5.28 -2.18 -7.77
CA LEU A 30 -4.06 -2.96 -7.98
C LEU A 30 -3.98 -4.15 -7.03
N SER A 31 -4.40 -3.97 -5.77
CA SER A 31 -4.42 -5.04 -4.77
C SER A 31 -5.41 -6.15 -5.14
N LYS A 32 -6.58 -5.77 -5.66
CA LYS A 32 -7.56 -6.72 -6.18
C LYS A 32 -6.99 -7.50 -7.37
N LYS A 33 -6.33 -6.81 -8.28
CA LYS A 33 -5.65 -7.44 -9.43
C LYS A 33 -4.58 -8.45 -9.00
N GLU A 34 -3.77 -8.14 -7.98
CA GLU A 34 -2.76 -9.10 -7.46
C GLU A 34 -3.45 -10.33 -6.85
N ALA A 35 -4.55 -10.17 -6.13
CA ALA A 35 -5.31 -11.30 -5.58
C ALA A 35 -5.89 -12.19 -6.70
N ASP A 36 -6.44 -11.58 -7.75
CA ASP A 36 -6.99 -12.30 -8.90
C ASP A 36 -5.89 -13.03 -9.69
N GLU A 37 -4.73 -12.38 -9.90
CA GLU A 37 -3.55 -12.98 -10.56
C GLU A 37 -2.99 -14.20 -9.78
N LEU A 38 -3.18 -14.21 -8.45
CA LEU A 38 -2.77 -15.31 -7.56
C LEU A 38 -3.89 -16.35 -7.31
N GLY A 39 -5.08 -16.16 -7.89
CA GLY A 39 -6.21 -17.08 -7.73
C GLY A 39 -6.90 -17.00 -6.35
N HIS A 40 -6.75 -15.89 -5.64
CA HIS A 40 -7.35 -15.67 -4.33
C HIS A 40 -8.71 -15.00 -4.42
N ASN A 41 -9.70 -15.58 -3.73
CA ASN A 41 -11.08 -15.06 -3.70
C ASN A 41 -11.27 -13.85 -2.76
N TYR A 42 -10.21 -13.41 -2.07
CA TYR A 42 -10.25 -12.29 -1.13
C TYR A 42 -8.97 -11.45 -1.20
N VAL A 43 -9.08 -10.17 -0.83
CA VAL A 43 -7.94 -9.26 -0.75
C VAL A 43 -7.41 -9.24 0.69
N GLY A 44 -6.33 -9.99 0.92
CA GLY A 44 -5.55 -9.95 2.17
C GLY A 44 -4.58 -8.76 2.26
N THR A 45 -3.93 -8.63 3.42
CA THR A 45 -2.97 -7.52 3.69
C THR A 45 -1.72 -7.58 2.81
N GLU A 46 -1.40 -8.77 2.34
CA GLU A 46 -0.27 -9.07 1.45
C GLU A 46 -0.53 -8.43 0.08
N HIS A 47 -1.76 -8.55 -0.43
CA HIS A 47 -2.18 -7.94 -1.69
C HIS A 47 -2.22 -6.42 -1.59
N LEU A 48 -2.65 -5.87 -0.45
CA LEU A 48 -2.59 -4.42 -0.19
C LEU A 48 -1.16 -3.90 -0.26
N LEU A 49 -0.21 -4.65 0.31
CA LEU A 49 1.20 -4.30 0.25
C LEU A 49 1.78 -4.44 -1.17
N LEU A 50 1.41 -5.48 -1.91
CA LEU A 50 1.79 -5.64 -3.32
C LEU A 50 1.22 -4.51 -4.19
N GLY A 51 -0.04 -4.13 -3.97
CA GLY A 51 -0.69 -2.99 -4.62
C GLY A 51 -0.01 -1.67 -4.30
N LEU A 52 0.39 -1.46 -3.03
CA LEU A 52 1.16 -0.29 -2.61
C LEU A 52 2.50 -0.20 -3.34
N ILE A 53 3.25 -1.31 -3.42
CA ILE A 53 4.54 -1.36 -4.11
C ILE A 53 4.36 -1.10 -5.62
N ARG A 54 3.29 -1.65 -6.22
CA ARG A 54 2.97 -1.51 -7.65
C ARG A 54 2.49 -0.11 -8.02
N GLU A 55 1.80 0.59 -7.11
CA GLU A 55 1.43 2.00 -7.27
C GLU A 55 2.67 2.90 -7.32
N GLY A 56 3.69 2.59 -6.51
CA GLY A 56 5.08 2.98 -6.76
C GLY A 56 5.54 4.34 -6.22
N ASP A 57 4.79 5.43 -6.37
CA ASP A 57 5.25 6.78 -5.93
C ASP A 57 4.37 7.44 -4.87
N GLY A 58 3.46 6.68 -4.26
CA GLY A 58 2.69 7.11 -3.11
C GLY A 58 3.53 7.36 -1.87
N VAL A 59 2.93 8.04 -0.89
CA VAL A 59 3.60 8.35 0.38
C VAL A 59 4.01 7.09 1.12
N GLY A 60 3.21 6.02 1.08
CA GLY A 60 3.60 4.74 1.69
C GLY A 60 4.89 4.18 1.09
N VAL A 61 5.07 4.26 -0.22
CA VAL A 61 6.32 3.81 -0.87
C VAL A 61 7.51 4.71 -0.50
N LYS A 62 7.29 6.03 -0.44
CA LYS A 62 8.33 6.99 0.00
C LYS A 62 8.76 6.71 1.45
N VAL A 63 7.83 6.39 2.33
CA VAL A 63 8.11 6.00 3.72
C VAL A 63 8.96 4.72 3.75
N LEU A 64 8.56 3.67 3.01
CA LEU A 64 9.31 2.41 2.94
C LEU A 64 10.75 2.64 2.46
N LYS A 65 10.94 3.41 1.38
CA LYS A 65 12.28 3.76 0.86
C LYS A 65 13.11 4.52 1.90
N LYS A 66 12.52 5.49 2.60
CA LYS A 66 13.21 6.25 3.66
C LYS A 66 13.60 5.40 4.87
N LEU A 67 12.85 4.33 5.15
CA LEU A 67 13.20 3.35 6.18
C LEU A 67 14.26 2.34 5.72
N GLY A 68 14.83 2.51 4.51
CA GLY A 68 15.85 1.62 3.97
C GLY A 68 15.31 0.30 3.42
N VAL A 69 14.00 0.20 3.17
CA VAL A 69 13.38 -1.01 2.62
C VAL A 69 13.64 -1.09 1.12
N ASP A 70 14.23 -2.19 0.69
CA ASP A 70 14.29 -2.57 -0.72
C ASP A 70 12.93 -3.14 -1.17
N LEU A 71 12.26 -2.43 -2.07
CA LEU A 71 10.91 -2.77 -2.51
C LEU A 71 10.85 -4.06 -3.34
N GLN A 72 11.91 -4.36 -4.10
CA GLN A 72 11.97 -5.57 -4.92
C GLN A 72 12.14 -6.80 -4.02
N ARG A 73 13.03 -6.71 -3.03
CA ARG A 73 13.20 -7.72 -1.99
C ARG A 73 11.92 -7.91 -1.18
N LEU A 74 11.25 -6.81 -0.79
CA LEU A 74 9.98 -6.88 -0.07
C LEU A 74 8.91 -7.60 -0.88
N ARG A 75 8.73 -7.24 -2.16
CA ARG A 75 7.80 -7.93 -3.07
C ARG A 75 8.08 -9.43 -3.14
N ASN A 76 9.34 -9.82 -3.31
CA ASN A 76 9.74 -11.22 -3.38
C ASN A 76 9.46 -11.97 -2.08
N LEU A 77 9.67 -11.33 -0.92
CA LEU A 77 9.36 -11.93 0.38
C LEU A 77 7.85 -12.17 0.54
N VAL A 78 7.03 -11.18 0.20
CA VAL A 78 5.57 -11.28 0.28
C VAL A 78 5.04 -12.41 -0.61
N LEU A 79 5.52 -12.50 -1.85
CA LEU A 79 5.12 -13.57 -2.77
C LEU A 79 5.48 -14.97 -2.25
N ARG A 80 6.61 -15.11 -1.56
CA ARG A 80 7.00 -16.38 -0.92
C ARG A 80 6.09 -16.76 0.22
N THR A 81 5.68 -15.81 1.05
CA THR A 81 4.76 -16.06 2.17
C THR A 81 3.38 -16.51 1.68
N ILE A 82 2.90 -15.97 0.57
CA ILE A 82 1.61 -16.35 -0.03
C ILE A 82 1.66 -17.77 -0.63
N SER A 83 2.82 -18.20 -1.10
CA SER A 83 2.99 -19.51 -1.76
C SER A 83 3.30 -20.65 -0.77
N SER A 84 3.36 -20.37 0.54
CA SER A 84 3.67 -21.33 1.60
C SER A 84 2.42 -21.79 2.35
#